data_AF-A0A6L2M0E4-F1
#
_entry.id   AF-A0A6L2M0E4-F1
#
_cell.length_a   1.000
_cell.length_b   1.000
_cell.length_c   1.000
_cell.angle_alpha   90.00
_cell.angle_beta   90.00
_cell.angle_gamma   90.00
#
_symmetry.space_group_name_H-M   'P 1'
#
loop_
_entity.id
_entity.type
_entity.pdbx_description
1 polymer ?
#
loop_
_entity_poly.entity_id
_entity_poly.type
_entity_poly.pdbx_seq_one_letter_code
_entity_poly.pdbx_strand_id
1 'polypeptide(L)'
;MITAYHSQTDGQSERTIQTLEDMLRVCVIDFGNGWDRHLPLSDFSYNNSYHTSIKAATFEAIYGRKCLSPVCWVDVRDVQLTGPKIIHEKTKKIIQIKSRIQAARDRQKSYADMKRKPLEFQIRDLVMFKVLPWKGVICFGKQGKLNPRYIGPFKVLEKVGTVSYMLLLSQQLSGVHSTFHVSNLKKCLSDEPLAIPLDEIHIDDKLHFVENLWKSWIVKSSG
;
A
#
# COMPACT_ATOMS: atom_id res chain seq x y z
N MET A 1 -1.22 13.33 -5.40
CA MET A 1 -0.88 13.46 -3.97
C MET A 1 -1.38 12.23 -3.25
N ILE A 2 -0.49 11.48 -2.59
CA ILE A 2 -0.84 10.31 -1.77
C ILE A 2 -1.24 10.83 -0.40
N THR A 3 -2.33 10.32 0.18
CA THR A 3 -2.67 10.57 1.59
C THR A 3 -1.62 9.88 2.47
N ALA A 4 -1.09 10.59 3.48
CA ALA A 4 -0.10 10.03 4.40
C ALA A 4 -0.61 8.69 4.96
N TYR A 5 0.26 7.67 4.99
CA TYR A 5 -0.02 6.33 5.52
C TYR A 5 -1.05 5.48 4.76
N HIS A 6 -1.29 5.76 3.47
CA HIS A 6 -2.17 4.94 2.63
C HIS A 6 -1.39 4.30 1.45
N SER A 7 -0.51 3.34 1.76
CA SER A 7 0.32 2.64 0.76
C SER A 7 -0.54 1.88 -0.28
N GLN A 8 -1.76 1.52 0.11
CA GLN A 8 -2.76 0.86 -0.73
C GLN A 8 -3.20 1.68 -1.97
N THR A 9 -2.86 2.98 -2.04
CA THR A 9 -3.08 3.82 -3.23
C THR A 9 -2.16 3.44 -4.40
N ASP A 10 -1.00 2.84 -4.11
CA ASP A 10 -0.02 2.41 -5.12
C ASP A 10 0.16 0.88 -5.17
N GLY A 11 -0.92 0.12 -4.90
CA GLY A 11 -0.87 -1.34 -4.84
C GLY A 11 -0.44 -2.04 -6.14
N GLN A 12 -0.45 -1.33 -7.29
CA GLN A 12 0.09 -1.85 -8.55
C GLN A 12 1.62 -1.91 -8.51
N SER A 13 2.29 -0.85 -8.06
CA SER A 13 3.75 -0.87 -7.92
C SER A 13 4.17 -1.84 -6.82
N GLU A 14 3.47 -1.85 -5.68
CA GLU A 14 3.76 -2.76 -4.56
C GLU A 14 3.73 -4.24 -5.01
N ARG A 15 2.73 -4.62 -5.82
CA ARG A 15 2.63 -6.02 -6.30
C ARG A 15 3.71 -6.37 -7.32
N THR A 16 4.12 -5.42 -8.16
CA THR A 16 5.24 -5.61 -9.08
C THR A 16 6.55 -5.75 -8.30
N ILE A 17 6.78 -4.89 -7.31
CA ILE A 17 7.95 -4.94 -6.42
C ILE A 17 8.01 -6.29 -5.71
N GLN A 18 6.91 -6.75 -5.11
CA GLN A 18 6.87 -8.07 -4.46
C GLN A 18 7.26 -9.20 -5.41
N THR A 19 6.75 -9.18 -6.65
CA THR A 19 7.08 -10.20 -7.65
C THR A 19 8.57 -10.19 -8.00
N LEU A 20 9.15 -8.99 -8.18
CA LEU A 20 10.57 -8.83 -8.47
C LEU A 20 11.44 -9.24 -7.28
N GLU A 21 11.05 -8.90 -6.05
CA GLU A 21 11.72 -9.35 -4.84
C GLU A 21 11.74 -10.87 -4.73
N ASP A 22 10.62 -11.53 -5.04
CA ASP A 22 10.53 -13.00 -5.00
C ASP A 22 11.42 -13.65 -6.08
N MET A 23 11.48 -13.08 -7.29
CA MET A 23 12.43 -13.51 -8.32
C MET A 23 13.88 -13.34 -7.86
N LEU A 24 14.22 -12.20 -7.27
CA LEU A 24 15.56 -11.93 -6.75
C LEU A 24 15.93 -12.85 -5.58
N ARG A 25 14.99 -13.18 -4.69
CA ARG A 25 15.22 -14.17 -3.62
C ARG A 25 15.65 -15.51 -4.18
N VAL A 26 14.99 -16.00 -5.25
CA VAL A 26 15.37 -17.25 -5.92
C VAL A 26 16.77 -17.13 -6.53
N CYS A 27 17.08 -16.02 -7.20
CA CYS A 27 18.42 -15.80 -7.76
C CYS A 27 19.51 -15.82 -6.67
N VAL A 28 19.25 -15.24 -5.49
CA VAL A 28 20.23 -15.25 -4.40
C VAL A 28 20.42 -16.66 -3.81
N ILE A 29 19.37 -17.48 -3.79
CA ILE A 29 19.47 -18.87 -3.31
C ILE A 29 20.34 -19.71 -4.27
N ASP A 30 20.13 -19.56 -5.59
CA ASP A 30 20.81 -20.40 -6.59
C ASP A 30 22.23 -19.90 -6.95
N PHE A 31 22.42 -18.58 -7.03
CA PHE A 31 23.68 -17.97 -7.49
C PHE A 31 24.52 -17.35 -6.35
N GLY A 32 23.98 -17.33 -5.12
CA GLY A 32 24.65 -16.74 -3.95
C GLY A 32 24.55 -15.22 -3.89
N ASN A 33 25.55 -14.56 -3.30
CA ASN A 33 25.58 -13.10 -3.19
C ASN A 33 25.80 -12.44 -4.57
N GLY A 34 25.35 -11.18 -4.70
CA GLY A 34 25.51 -10.39 -5.94
C GLY A 34 24.21 -10.18 -6.72
N TRP A 35 23.10 -9.93 -6.02
CA TRP A 35 21.77 -9.67 -6.61
C TRP A 35 21.80 -8.55 -7.66
N ASP A 36 22.71 -7.59 -7.53
CA ASP A 36 22.94 -6.49 -8.46
C ASP A 36 23.34 -6.99 -9.85
N ARG A 37 24.12 -8.07 -9.93
CA ARG A 37 24.54 -8.68 -11.20
C ARG A 37 23.43 -9.48 -11.87
N HIS A 38 22.43 -9.91 -11.10
CA HIS A 38 21.31 -10.72 -11.57
C HIS A 38 20.07 -9.89 -11.88
N LEU A 39 20.05 -8.60 -11.52
CA LEU A 39 18.94 -7.70 -11.81
C LEU A 39 18.54 -7.68 -13.31
N PRO A 40 19.48 -7.64 -14.28
CA PRO A 40 19.13 -7.70 -15.70
C PRO A 40 18.42 -9.01 -16.10
N LEU A 41 18.77 -10.12 -15.45
CA LEU A 41 18.14 -11.42 -15.71
C LEU A 41 16.72 -11.47 -15.16
N SER A 42 16.50 -10.92 -13.96
CA SER A 42 15.16 -10.79 -13.36
C SER A 42 14.27 -9.85 -14.19
N ASP A 43 14.79 -8.71 -14.63
CA ASP A 43 14.07 -7.77 -15.50
C ASP A 43 13.70 -8.41 -16.84
N PHE A 44 14.64 -9.12 -17.47
CA PHE A 44 14.38 -9.85 -18.71
C PHE A 44 13.29 -10.91 -18.53
N SER A 45 13.41 -11.71 -17.47
CA SER A 45 12.46 -12.78 -17.14
C SER A 45 11.07 -12.23 -16.85
N TYR A 46 10.97 -11.17 -16.05
CA TYR A 46 9.70 -10.51 -15.73
C TYR A 46 9.03 -9.94 -16.99
N ASN A 47 9.78 -9.19 -17.82
CA ASN A 47 9.23 -8.57 -19.03
C ASN A 47 8.76 -9.60 -20.08
N ASN A 48 9.37 -10.78 -20.11
CA ASN A 48 9.00 -11.87 -21.00
C ASN A 48 7.97 -12.84 -20.38
N SER A 49 7.63 -12.69 -19.10
CA SER A 49 6.64 -13.53 -18.42
C SER A 49 5.23 -13.20 -18.86
N TYR A 50 4.37 -14.21 -18.92
CA TYR A 50 2.98 -14.03 -19.33
C TYR A 50 2.14 -13.39 -18.22
N HIS A 51 1.51 -12.25 -18.51
CA HIS A 51 0.57 -11.59 -17.59
C HIS A 51 -0.87 -11.94 -17.95
N THR A 52 -1.62 -12.52 -17.01
CA THR A 52 -3.02 -12.94 -17.22
C THR A 52 -3.97 -11.78 -17.53
N SER A 53 -3.71 -10.59 -16.96
CA SER A 53 -4.50 -9.38 -17.19
C SER A 53 -4.38 -8.87 -18.63
N ILE A 54 -3.18 -8.96 -19.22
CA ILE A 54 -2.88 -8.51 -20.58
C ILE A 54 -3.11 -9.65 -21.59
N LYS A 55 -3.04 -10.91 -21.13
CA LYS A 55 -2.99 -12.14 -21.92
C LYS A 55 -1.82 -12.18 -22.92
N ALA A 56 -0.69 -11.59 -22.53
CA ALA A 56 0.56 -11.58 -23.27
C ALA A 56 1.71 -11.26 -22.30
N ALA A 57 2.95 -11.37 -22.78
CA ALA A 57 4.10 -10.83 -22.08
C ALA A 57 4.14 -9.30 -22.18
N THR A 58 4.71 -8.63 -21.19
CA THR A 58 4.82 -7.16 -21.19
C THR A 58 5.66 -6.67 -22.38
N PHE A 59 6.74 -7.37 -22.71
CA PHE A 59 7.54 -7.11 -23.91
C PHE A 59 6.70 -7.22 -25.19
N GLU A 60 5.89 -8.27 -25.32
CA GLU A 60 5.04 -8.46 -26.49
C GLU A 60 3.96 -7.38 -26.60
N ALA A 61 3.41 -6.93 -25.48
CA ALA A 61 2.43 -5.88 -25.44
C ALA A 61 2.99 -4.51 -25.88
N ILE A 62 4.24 -4.21 -25.50
CA ILE A 62 4.91 -2.94 -25.82
C ILE A 62 5.42 -2.94 -27.27
N TYR A 63 6.16 -3.97 -27.65
CA TYR A 63 6.84 -4.02 -28.95
C TYR A 63 6.01 -4.68 -30.05
N GLY A 64 4.91 -5.34 -29.69
CA GLY A 64 4.01 -6.03 -30.63
C GLY A 64 4.55 -7.35 -31.18
N ARG A 65 5.73 -7.79 -30.72
CA ARG A 65 6.45 -8.99 -31.13
C ARG A 65 6.98 -9.75 -29.92
N LYS A 66 7.16 -11.07 -30.03
CA LYS A 66 7.78 -11.88 -28.98
C LYS A 66 9.27 -11.54 -28.86
N CYS A 67 9.81 -11.66 -27.64
CA CYS A 67 11.24 -11.47 -27.41
C CYS A 67 12.01 -12.60 -28.08
N LEU A 68 13.10 -12.25 -28.77
CA LEU A 68 14.05 -13.23 -29.27
C LEU A 68 14.97 -13.62 -28.12
N SER A 69 14.89 -14.87 -27.70
CA SER A 69 15.79 -15.46 -26.71
C SER A 69 16.70 -16.46 -27.44
N PRO A 70 17.96 -16.65 -27.02
CA PRO A 70 18.82 -17.71 -27.56
C PRO A 70 18.16 -19.10 -27.58
N VAL A 71 17.21 -19.34 -26.68
CA VAL A 71 16.44 -20.59 -26.56
C VAL A 71 15.18 -20.63 -27.44
N CYS A 72 14.69 -19.47 -27.88
CA CYS A 72 13.46 -19.34 -28.67
C CYS A 72 13.71 -18.51 -29.92
N TRP A 73 14.51 -19.08 -30.84
CA TRP A 73 14.52 -18.69 -32.24
C TRP A 73 13.28 -19.29 -32.91
N VAL A 74 12.12 -18.67 -32.69
CA VAL A 74 11.01 -18.87 -33.63
C VAL A 74 11.42 -18.15 -34.90
N ASP A 75 11.38 -18.85 -36.04
CA ASP A 75 11.45 -18.25 -37.36
C ASP A 75 10.48 -17.08 -37.34
N VAL A 76 11.02 -15.87 -37.19
CA VAL A 76 10.33 -14.66 -37.58
C VAL A 76 10.21 -14.86 -39.07
N ARG A 77 9.13 -15.52 -39.52
CA ARG A 77 8.65 -15.28 -40.86
C ARG A 77 8.50 -13.79 -40.87
N ASP A 78 9.44 -13.14 -41.54
CA ASP A 78 9.38 -11.74 -41.87
C ASP A 78 8.11 -11.57 -42.68
N VAL A 79 6.98 -11.43 -41.97
CA VAL A 79 5.79 -10.90 -42.57
C VAL A 79 6.21 -9.48 -42.87
N GLN A 80 6.64 -9.25 -44.11
CA GLN A 80 6.85 -7.95 -44.71
C GLN A 80 5.49 -7.23 -44.73
N LEU A 81 4.99 -6.87 -43.57
CA LEU A 81 3.85 -6.00 -43.43
C LEU A 81 4.33 -4.62 -43.88
N THR A 82 3.75 -4.13 -44.96
CA THR A 82 3.93 -2.74 -45.41
C THR A 82 3.66 -1.80 -44.24
N GLY A 83 4.44 -0.73 -44.08
CA GLY A 83 4.38 0.20 -42.93
C GLY A 83 2.96 0.57 -42.45
N PRO A 84 2.00 0.88 -43.34
CA PRO A 84 0.62 1.19 -42.96
C PRO A 84 -0.13 0.03 -42.28
N LYS A 85 0.10 -1.22 -42.71
CA LYS A 85 -0.54 -2.40 -42.13
C LYS A 85 -0.01 -2.69 -40.71
N ILE A 86 1.29 -2.49 -40.47
CA ILE A 86 1.89 -2.61 -39.13
C ILE A 86 1.23 -1.63 -38.15
N ILE A 87 1.07 -0.37 -38.56
CA ILE A 87 0.48 0.67 -37.71
C ILE A 87 -0.96 0.30 -37.36
N HIS A 88 -1.75 -0.15 -38.34
CA HIS A 88 -3.13 -0.54 -38.11
C HIS A 88 -3.27 -1.73 -37.15
N GLU A 89 -2.45 -2.77 -37.31
CA GLU A 89 -2.43 -3.92 -36.40
C GLU A 89 -1.99 -3.53 -34.98
N LYS A 90 -0.95 -2.70 -34.85
CA LYS A 90 -0.50 -2.20 -33.55
C LYS A 90 -1.60 -1.41 -32.84
N THR A 91 -2.29 -0.52 -33.55
CA THR A 91 -3.41 0.26 -32.98
C THR A 91 -4.53 -0.65 -32.48
N LYS A 92 -4.88 -1.71 -33.24
CA LYS A 92 -5.85 -2.71 -32.79
C LYS A 92 -5.41 -3.43 -31.51
N LYS A 93 -4.14 -3.88 -31.45
CA LYS A 93 -3.58 -4.53 -30.25
C LYS A 93 -3.59 -3.58 -29.05
N ILE A 94 -3.22 -2.30 -29.22
CA ILE A 94 -3.23 -1.30 -28.15
C ILE A 94 -4.65 -1.10 -27.60
N ILE A 95 -5.65 -0.95 -28.46
CA ILE A 95 -7.05 -0.81 -28.04
C ILE A 95 -7.50 -2.05 -27.25
N GLN A 96 -7.13 -3.23 -27.73
CA GLN A 96 -7.47 -4.49 -27.06
C GLN A 96 -6.77 -4.64 -25.70
N ILE A 97 -5.50 -4.24 -25.58
CA ILE A 97 -4.77 -4.27 -24.30
C ILE A 97 -5.39 -3.29 -23.32
N LYS A 98 -5.73 -2.07 -23.77
CA LYS A 98 -6.42 -1.08 -22.93
C LYS A 98 -7.75 -1.61 -22.39
N SER A 99 -8.56 -2.26 -23.24
CA SER A 99 -9.84 -2.82 -22.79
C SER A 99 -9.65 -3.98 -21.80
N ARG A 100 -8.64 -4.84 -22.01
CA ARG A 100 -8.30 -5.93 -21.08
C ARG A 100 -7.84 -5.41 -19.72
N ILE A 101 -6.98 -4.40 -19.70
CA ILE A 101 -6.51 -3.75 -18.47
C ILE A 101 -7.69 -3.11 -17.73
N GLN A 102 -8.58 -2.42 -18.45
CA GLN A 102 -9.76 -1.82 -17.85
C GLN A 102 -10.67 -2.88 -17.22
N ALA A 103 -10.99 -3.95 -17.96
CA ALA A 103 -11.80 -5.04 -17.44
C ALA A 103 -11.16 -5.74 -16.22
N ALA A 104 -9.82 -5.87 -16.19
CA ALA A 104 -9.13 -6.41 -15.02
C ALA A 104 -9.24 -5.47 -13.80
N ARG A 105 -9.08 -4.15 -14.01
CA ARG A 105 -9.26 -3.13 -12.97
C ARG A 105 -10.70 -3.12 -12.44
N ASP A 106 -11.69 -3.19 -13.33
CA ASP A 106 -13.11 -3.19 -12.95
C ASP A 106 -13.47 -4.43 -12.12
N ARG A 107 -12.92 -5.61 -12.46
CA ARG A 107 -13.07 -6.84 -11.64
C ARG A 107 -12.41 -6.71 -10.27
N GLN A 108 -11.20 -6.16 -10.20
CA GLN A 108 -10.52 -5.93 -8.92
C GLN A 108 -11.33 -4.97 -8.05
N LYS A 109 -11.84 -3.90 -8.66
CA LYS A 109 -12.70 -2.92 -8.01
C LYS A 109 -13.99 -3.57 -7.48
N SER A 110 -14.71 -4.33 -8.31
CA SER A 110 -15.95 -4.98 -7.89
C SER A 110 -15.74 -5.96 -6.74
N TYR A 111 -14.68 -6.78 -6.77
CA TYR A 111 -14.35 -7.68 -5.67
C TYR A 111 -13.96 -6.95 -4.38
N ALA A 112 -13.22 -5.85 -4.48
CA ALA A 112 -12.88 -5.03 -3.33
C ALA A 112 -14.12 -4.34 -2.74
N ASP A 113 -14.95 -3.73 -3.60
CA ASP A 113 -16.14 -2.97 -3.20
C ASP A 113 -17.20 -3.88 -2.58
N MET A 114 -17.41 -5.10 -3.10
CA MET A 114 -18.34 -6.07 -2.50
C MET A 114 -17.99 -6.45 -1.04
N LYS A 115 -16.70 -6.43 -0.68
CA LYS A 115 -16.23 -6.76 0.68
C LYS A 115 -16.16 -5.53 1.59
N ARG A 116 -16.26 -4.32 1.04
CA ARG A 116 -16.22 -3.09 1.82
C ARG A 116 -17.61 -2.79 2.37
N LYS A 117 -17.70 -2.63 3.68
CA LYS A 117 -18.85 -1.99 4.30
C LYS A 117 -18.65 -0.47 4.16
N PRO A 118 -19.60 0.30 3.61
CA PRO A 118 -19.51 1.74 3.63
C PRO A 118 -19.56 2.17 5.10
N LEU A 119 -18.41 2.64 5.60
CA LEU A 119 -18.33 3.23 6.92
C LEU A 119 -18.49 4.74 6.73
N GLU A 120 -19.59 5.28 7.21
CA GLU A 120 -19.87 6.71 7.15
C GLU A 120 -20.02 7.25 8.56
N PHE A 121 -19.47 8.45 8.76
CA PHE A 121 -19.54 9.18 10.02
C PHE A 121 -20.27 10.48 9.78
N GLN A 122 -21.12 10.87 10.73
CA GLN A 122 -21.80 12.16 10.71
C GLN A 122 -20.95 13.22 11.41
N ILE A 123 -21.20 14.49 11.08
CA ILE A 123 -20.60 15.61 11.81
C ILE A 123 -21.04 15.52 13.28
N ARG A 124 -20.09 15.70 14.21
CA ARG A 124 -20.22 15.50 15.67
C ARG A 124 -20.23 14.04 16.16
N ASP A 125 -20.12 13.04 15.29
CA ASP A 125 -19.89 11.66 15.75
C ASP A 125 -18.56 11.59 16.53
N LEU A 126 -18.54 10.76 17.58
CA LEU A 126 -17.33 10.41 18.30
C LEU A 126 -16.66 9.23 17.62
N VAL A 127 -15.41 9.41 17.23
CA VAL A 127 -14.61 8.39 16.54
C VAL A 127 -13.26 8.23 17.21
N MET A 128 -12.77 7.00 17.26
CA MET A 128 -11.39 6.72 17.64
C MET A 128 -10.55 6.58 16.39
N PHE A 129 -9.35 7.14 16.38
CA PHE A 129 -8.43 6.97 15.27
C PHE A 129 -7.34 5.93 15.60
N LYS A 130 -6.90 5.22 14.55
CA LYS A 130 -5.94 4.13 14.61
C LYS A 130 -4.52 4.67 14.63
N VAL A 131 -3.71 4.12 15.53
CA VAL A 131 -2.28 4.42 15.64
C VAL A 131 -1.44 3.26 15.15
N LEU A 132 -0.23 3.57 14.66
CA LEU A 132 0.70 2.54 14.21
C LEU A 132 1.45 1.95 15.42
N PRO A 133 1.60 0.61 15.46
CA PRO A 133 2.47 -0.02 16.45
C PRO A 133 3.92 0.46 16.27
N TRP A 134 4.72 0.35 17.34
CA TRP A 134 6.08 0.86 17.44
C TRP A 134 6.95 0.40 16.27
N LYS A 135 7.66 1.34 15.62
CA LYS A 135 8.67 1.00 14.62
C LYS A 135 10.01 0.79 15.32
N GLY A 136 10.41 -0.46 15.53
CA GLY A 136 11.82 -0.81 15.76
C GLY A 136 12.33 -0.98 17.19
N VAL A 137 11.49 -1.32 18.18
CA VAL A 137 12.01 -1.71 19.50
C VAL A 137 11.52 -3.11 19.89
N ILE A 138 12.44 -4.08 19.79
CA ILE A 138 12.31 -5.38 20.48
C ILE A 138 12.65 -5.08 21.95
N CYS A 139 11.65 -4.70 22.75
CA CYS A 139 11.83 -4.63 24.19
C CYS A 139 11.56 -6.02 24.76
N PHE A 140 12.60 -6.62 25.33
CA PHE A 140 12.49 -7.77 26.21
C PHE A 140 11.33 -7.61 27.21
N GLY A 141 10.44 -8.59 27.23
CA GLY A 141 9.77 -9.01 28.46
C GLY A 141 8.37 -8.50 28.76
N LYS A 142 7.93 -7.29 28.37
CA LYS A 142 6.57 -6.83 28.74
C LYS A 142 5.84 -6.02 27.66
N GLN A 143 4.78 -6.66 27.14
CA GLN A 143 3.52 -6.08 26.67
C GLN A 143 3.44 -5.38 25.29
N GLY A 144 4.07 -5.93 24.25
CA GLY A 144 3.75 -5.56 22.85
C GLY A 144 2.37 -6.05 22.35
N LYS A 145 1.73 -7.01 23.06
CA LYS A 145 0.48 -7.67 22.62
C LYS A 145 -0.81 -6.98 23.07
N LEU A 146 -0.76 -6.19 24.15
CA LEU A 146 -1.94 -5.53 24.77
C LEU A 146 -1.95 -4.01 24.58
N ASN A 147 -1.09 -3.46 23.71
CA ASN A 147 -1.10 -2.04 23.43
C ASN A 147 -2.38 -1.64 22.66
N PRO A 148 -2.99 -0.49 22.99
CA PRO A 148 -4.17 0.01 22.29
C PRO A 148 -3.81 0.34 20.86
N ARG A 149 -4.65 -0.10 19.94
CA ARG A 149 -4.52 0.24 18.51
C ARG A 149 -5.28 1.49 18.12
N TYR A 150 -6.09 2.02 19.02
CA TYR A 150 -6.97 3.16 18.81
C TYR A 150 -6.87 4.09 20.01
N ILE A 151 -6.90 5.39 19.75
CA ILE A 151 -6.82 6.44 20.77
C ILE A 151 -8.08 7.27 20.71
N GLY A 152 -8.56 7.66 21.91
CA GLY A 152 -9.45 8.78 22.20
C GLY A 152 -10.80 8.79 21.46
N PRO A 153 -11.90 9.20 22.09
CA PRO A 153 -13.02 9.70 21.32
C PRO A 153 -12.69 11.12 20.83
N PHE A 154 -12.58 11.30 19.52
CA PHE A 154 -12.45 12.61 18.86
C PHE A 154 -13.74 12.95 18.13
N LYS A 155 -14.10 14.23 18.12
CA LYS A 155 -15.29 14.71 17.39
C LYS A 155 -14.96 14.90 15.93
N VAL A 156 -15.80 14.38 15.05
CA VAL A 156 -15.75 14.70 13.62
C VAL A 156 -16.24 16.14 13.42
N LEU A 157 -15.37 17.00 12.87
CA LEU A 157 -15.71 18.39 12.54
C LEU A 157 -16.42 18.48 11.21
N GLU A 158 -15.80 17.91 10.18
CA GLU A 158 -16.31 17.97 8.81
C GLU A 158 -15.84 16.79 7.96
N LYS A 159 -16.56 16.57 6.86
CA LYS A 159 -16.22 15.58 5.83
C LYS A 159 -15.54 16.30 4.67
N VAL A 160 -14.21 16.24 4.62
CA VAL A 160 -13.37 16.91 3.60
C VAL A 160 -13.48 16.25 2.23
N GLY A 161 -13.79 14.94 2.18
CA GLY A 161 -13.97 14.21 0.94
C GLY A 161 -14.81 12.95 1.13
N THR A 162 -14.98 12.16 0.07
CA THR A 162 -15.82 10.94 0.10
C THR A 162 -15.44 9.97 1.23
N VAL A 163 -14.14 9.86 1.51
CA VAL A 163 -13.54 8.89 2.47
C VAL A 163 -12.63 9.55 3.50
N SER A 164 -12.60 10.88 3.59
CA SER A 164 -11.69 11.61 4.48
C SER A 164 -12.47 12.55 5.40
N TYR A 165 -12.16 12.50 6.70
CA TYR A 165 -12.82 13.26 7.74
C TYR A 165 -11.80 14.07 8.54
N MET A 166 -12.18 15.29 8.92
CA MET A 166 -11.41 16.12 9.83
C MET A 166 -11.87 15.91 11.26
N LEU A 167 -10.91 15.69 12.16
CA LEU A 167 -11.13 15.49 13.58
C LEU A 167 -10.69 16.70 14.39
N LEU A 168 -11.41 16.97 15.47
CA LEU A 168 -10.97 17.89 16.50
C LEU A 168 -9.91 17.21 17.37
N LEU A 169 -8.64 17.42 17.06
CA LEU A 169 -7.52 16.88 17.83
C LEU A 169 -7.23 17.72 19.08
N SER A 170 -6.82 17.06 20.17
CA SER A 170 -6.34 17.73 21.39
C SER A 170 -5.01 18.43 21.16
N GLN A 171 -4.68 19.43 21.99
CA GLN A 171 -3.44 20.22 21.89
C GLN A 171 -2.16 19.36 21.91
N GLN A 172 -2.20 18.20 22.57
CA GLN A 172 -1.13 17.19 22.61
C GLN A 172 -0.80 16.57 21.24
N LEU A 173 -1.72 16.66 20.28
CA LEU A 173 -1.58 16.12 18.92
C LEU A 173 -1.46 17.24 17.87
N SER A 174 -1.06 18.44 18.27
CA SER A 174 -0.96 19.61 17.38
C SER A 174 0.03 19.44 16.21
N GLY A 175 1.02 18.54 16.31
CA GLY A 175 1.93 18.18 15.21
C GLY A 175 1.31 17.24 14.17
N VAL A 176 0.17 16.61 14.47
CA VAL A 176 -0.50 15.65 13.59
C VAL A 176 -1.53 16.36 12.71
N HIS A 177 -1.54 16.02 11.41
CA HIS A 177 -2.58 16.49 10.50
C HIS A 177 -3.97 15.99 10.93
N SER A 178 -4.95 16.90 11.01
CA SER A 178 -6.30 16.61 11.50
C SER A 178 -7.20 15.84 10.53
N THR A 179 -6.75 15.61 9.29
CA THR A 179 -7.51 14.90 8.25
C THR A 179 -7.11 13.43 8.16
N PHE A 180 -8.07 12.54 8.39
CA PHE A 180 -7.84 11.10 8.40
C PHE A 180 -8.73 10.36 7.38
N HIS A 181 -8.19 9.30 6.79
CA HIS A 181 -8.95 8.39 5.96
C HIS A 181 -9.87 7.51 6.82
N VAL A 182 -11.07 7.20 6.32
CA VAL A 182 -12.12 6.42 7.01
C VAL A 182 -11.64 5.07 7.55
N SER A 183 -10.67 4.42 6.89
CA SER A 183 -10.09 3.15 7.34
C SER A 183 -9.31 3.24 8.65
N ASN A 184 -8.86 4.44 9.00
CA ASN A 184 -8.14 4.69 10.23
C ASN A 184 -9.09 5.10 11.36
N LEU A 185 -10.41 5.19 11.11
CA LEU A 185 -11.40 5.62 12.08
C LEU A 185 -12.29 4.46 12.51
N LYS A 186 -12.69 4.46 13.77
CA LYS A 186 -13.64 3.51 14.35
C LYS A 186 -14.71 4.25 15.11
N LYS A 187 -15.99 3.92 14.87
CA LYS A 187 -17.11 4.53 15.60
C LYS A 187 -16.98 4.22 17.09
N CYS A 188 -17.04 5.25 17.92
CA CYS A 188 -17.14 5.10 19.36
C CYS A 188 -18.62 4.83 19.70
N LEU A 189 -18.91 3.69 20.34
CA LEU A 189 -20.28 3.28 20.70
C LEU A 189 -20.60 3.46 22.19
N SER A 190 -19.61 3.87 22.98
CA SER A 190 -19.74 4.02 24.43
C SER A 190 -19.58 5.47 24.84
N ASP A 191 -20.42 5.93 25.76
CA ASP A 191 -20.25 7.18 26.50
C ASP A 191 -19.17 7.03 27.61
N GLU A 192 -18.73 5.81 27.92
CA GLU A 192 -17.65 5.55 28.86
C GLU A 192 -16.27 5.52 28.18
N PRO A 193 -15.29 6.30 28.67
CA PRO A 193 -13.96 6.36 28.09
C PRO A 193 -13.17 5.12 28.56
N LEU A 194 -13.32 4.00 27.85
CA LEU A 194 -12.29 2.94 27.82
C LEU A 194 -11.01 3.41 27.07
N ALA A 195 -10.88 4.72 26.84
CA ALA A 195 -9.73 5.35 26.24
C ALA A 195 -8.71 5.67 27.33
N ILE A 196 -7.46 5.28 27.11
CA ILE A 196 -6.34 5.68 27.95
C ILE A 196 -6.28 7.22 27.97
N PRO A 197 -6.04 7.85 29.13
CA PRO A 197 -5.80 9.28 29.22
C PRO A 197 -4.68 9.67 28.26
N LEU A 198 -4.93 10.63 27.36
CA LEU A 198 -3.92 11.13 26.43
C LEU A 198 -2.68 11.69 27.15
N ASP A 199 -2.78 12.00 28.44
CA ASP A 199 -1.70 12.51 29.31
C ASP A 199 -0.53 11.53 29.54
N GLU A 200 -0.68 10.26 29.14
CA GLU A 200 0.37 9.24 29.21
C GLU A 200 1.01 8.93 27.84
N ILE A 201 0.46 9.46 26.75
CA ILE A 201 0.82 9.06 25.38
C ILE A 201 1.34 10.27 24.61
N HIS A 202 2.65 10.30 24.32
CA HIS A 202 3.20 11.23 23.33
C HIS A 202 3.15 10.55 21.96
N ILE A 203 2.69 11.26 20.92
CA ILE A 203 2.63 10.74 19.55
C ILE A 203 3.48 11.67 18.68
N ASP A 204 4.34 11.10 17.84
CA ASP A 204 5.07 11.88 16.85
C ASP A 204 4.18 12.28 15.65
N ASP A 205 4.69 13.15 14.79
CA ASP A 205 4.02 13.59 13.56
C ASP A 205 3.72 12.42 12.60
N LYS A 206 4.27 11.23 12.87
CA LYS A 206 4.10 10.00 12.11
C LYS A 206 3.13 9.01 12.73
N LEU A 207 2.36 9.42 13.73
CA LEU A 207 1.38 8.58 14.43
C LEU A 207 2.01 7.39 15.18
N HIS A 208 3.29 7.50 15.55
CA HIS A 208 3.99 6.55 16.41
C HIS A 208 3.98 7.03 17.87
N PHE A 209 3.84 6.08 18.79
CA PHE A 209 4.03 6.35 20.22
C PHE A 209 5.49 6.72 20.53
N VAL A 210 5.68 7.74 21.36
CA VAL A 210 6.94 8.18 21.95
C VAL A 210 6.81 8.07 23.46
N GLU A 211 7.75 7.42 24.13
CA GLU A 211 7.75 7.33 25.59
C GLU A 211 8.36 8.60 26.20
N ASN A 212 7.68 9.22 27.16
CA ASN A 212 8.25 10.27 27.98
C ASN A 212 9.12 9.62 29.07
N LEU A 213 10.41 9.39 28.78
CA LEU A 213 11.39 8.79 29.68
C LEU A 213 11.54 9.50 31.05
N TRP A 214 10.97 10.69 31.22
CA TRP A 214 11.06 11.50 32.44
C TRP A 214 10.20 10.99 33.61
N LYS A 215 9.06 10.32 33.37
CA LYS A 215 8.19 9.84 34.46
C LYS A 215 8.72 8.57 35.15
N SER A 216 9.54 7.77 34.45
CA SER A 216 10.10 6.51 34.98
C SER A 216 11.27 6.73 35.95
N TRP A 217 11.96 7.87 35.87
CA TRP A 217 13.08 8.21 36.75
C TRP A 217 12.64 8.77 38.12
N ILE A 218 11.57 9.56 38.17
CA ILE A 218 11.13 10.21 39.42
C ILE A 218 10.58 9.20 40.44
N VAL A 219 9.92 8.12 39.99
CA VAL A 219 9.39 7.08 40.88
C VAL A 219 10.49 6.18 41.46
N LYS A 220 11.68 6.14 40.85
CA LYS A 220 12.82 5.32 41.32
C LYS A 220 13.75 6.01 42.29
N SER A 221 13.59 7.32 42.55
CA SER A 221 14.47 8.08 43.45
C SER A 221 13.85 8.39 44.82
N SER A 222 12.67 7.85 45.13
CA SER A 222 11.97 8.07 46.40
C SER A 222 11.48 6.79 47.08
N GLY A 223 12.16 5.66 46.83
CA GLY A 223 11.92 4.38 47.52
C GLY A 223 13.22 3.83 48.09
#